data_AF-A0A1G8HAG5-F1
#
_entry.id   AF-A0A1G8HAG5-F1
#
_cell.length_a   1.000
_cell.length_b   1.000
_cell.length_c   1.000
_cell.angle_alpha   90.00
_cell.angle_beta   90.00
_cell.angle_gamma   90.00
#
_symmetry.space_group_name_H-M   'P 1'
#
loop_
_entity.id
_entity.type
_entity.pdbx_description
1 polymer ?
#
loop_
_entity_poly.entity_id
_entity_poly.type
_entity_poly.pdbx_seq_one_letter_code
_entity_poly.pdbx_strand_id
1 'polypeptide(L)' 'MYVAHVPTERIMTISLNVGSRLPAYATSMGKVLLAYLPEAEKEAYLHDLSAEKLTANTKVEPEELREALYVN' A
#
# COMPACT_ATOMS: atom_id res chain seq x y z
N MET A 1 -1.25 -8.96 -2.71
CA MET A 1 -0.97 -9.90 -3.82
C MET A 1 -1.84 -9.47 -4.99
N TYR A 2 -1.29 -9.33 -6.20
CA TYR A 2 -2.08 -9.04 -7.39
C TYR A 2 -2.78 -10.31 -7.87
N VAL A 3 -4.10 -10.25 -8.00
CA VAL A 3 -4.93 -11.40 -8.43
C VAL A 3 -5.32 -11.32 -9.91
N ALA A 4 -5.30 -10.12 -10.47
CA ALA A 4 -5.55 -9.85 -11.88
C ALA A 4 -4.74 -8.63 -12.32
N HIS A 5 -4.26 -8.65 -13.55
CA HIS A 5 -3.60 -7.53 -14.20
C HIS A 5 -3.80 -7.65 -15.71
N VAL A 6 -4.15 -6.55 -16.36
CA VAL A 6 -4.18 -6.45 -17.82
C VAL A 6 -3.03 -5.52 -18.24
N PRO A 7 -1.95 -6.05 -18.83
CA PRO A 7 -0.82 -5.23 -19.24
C PRO A 7 -1.18 -4.37 -20.46
N THR A 8 -0.47 -3.26 -20.62
CA THR A 8 -0.59 -2.39 -21.82
C THR A 8 0.75 -2.28 -22.51
N GLU A 9 0.79 -2.31 -23.85
CA GLU A 9 2.01 -2.13 -24.62
C GLU A 9 2.45 -0.66 -24.65
N ARG A 10 3.57 -0.33 -23.99
CA ARG A 10 4.20 1.00 -23.97
C ARG A 10 5.71 0.87 -23.86
N ILE A 11 6.46 1.89 -24.29
CA ILE A 11 7.94 1.93 -24.22
C ILE A 11 8.43 1.74 -22.78
N MET A 12 7.76 2.37 -21.81
CA MET A 12 7.99 2.13 -20.38
C MET A 12 6.81 1.37 -19.81
N THR A 13 7.08 0.17 -19.29
CA THR A 13 6.07 -0.73 -18.73
C THR A 13 6.43 -1.08 -17.29
N ILE A 14 5.41 -1.18 -16.43
CA ILE A 14 5.58 -1.65 -15.05
C ILE A 14 5.52 -3.19 -15.07
N SER A 15 6.55 -3.84 -14.53
CA SER A 15 6.63 -5.30 -14.41
C SER A 15 5.82 -5.81 -13.20
N LEU A 16 4.49 -5.84 -13.33
CA LEU A 16 3.58 -6.30 -12.28
C LEU A 16 2.76 -7.51 -12.73
N ASN A 17 3.12 -8.69 -12.24
CA ASN A 17 2.48 -9.93 -12.63
C ASN A 17 1.44 -10.38 -11.61
N VAL A 18 0.50 -11.24 -12.04
CA VAL A 18 -0.35 -11.98 -11.10
C VAL A 18 0.54 -12.77 -10.14
N GLY A 19 0.22 -12.72 -8.85
CA GLY A 19 1.04 -13.28 -7.77
C GLY A 19 2.06 -12.33 -7.15
N SER A 20 2.38 -11.19 -7.80
CA SER A 20 3.29 -10.19 -7.21
C SER A 20 2.78 -9.68 -5.87
N ARG A 21 3.70 -9.49 -4.92
CA ARG A 21 3.44 -8.93 -3.58
C ARG A 21 4.17 -7.60 -3.45
N LEU A 22 3.44 -6.57 -3.06
CA LEU A 22 3.96 -5.24 -2.76
C LEU A 22 3.54 -4.86 -1.34
N PRO A 23 4.31 -4.02 -0.63
CA PRO A 23 3.92 -3.55 0.69
C PRO A 23 2.62 -2.73 0.65
N ALA A 24 1.71 -3.00 1.57
CA ALA A 24 0.41 -2.34 1.60
C ALA A 24 0.54 -0.82 1.83
N TYR A 25 1.43 -0.41 2.74
CA TYR A 25 1.71 1.01 3.04
C TYR A 25 2.23 1.82 1.84
N ALA A 26 2.79 1.15 0.82
CA ALA A 26 3.50 1.80 -0.29
C ALA A 26 2.72 1.81 -1.61
N THR A 27 1.47 1.33 -1.64
CA THR A 27 0.69 1.23 -2.89
C THR A 27 -0.71 1.81 -2.72
N SER A 28 -1.29 2.36 -3.80
CA SER A 28 -2.65 2.92 -3.75
C SER A 28 -3.68 1.86 -3.34
N MET A 29 -3.67 0.68 -3.97
CA MET A 29 -4.57 -0.42 -3.60
C MET A 29 -4.33 -0.91 -2.17
N GLY A 30 -3.07 -1.03 -1.74
CA GLY A 30 -2.73 -1.42 -0.38
C GLY A 30 -3.31 -0.45 0.66
N LYS A 31 -3.17 0.86 0.42
CA LYS A 31 -3.77 1.89 1.27
C LYS A 31 -5.29 1.84 1.27
N VAL A 32 -5.95 1.62 0.14
CA VAL A 32 -7.41 1.42 0.10
C VAL A 32 -7.82 0.23 0.97
N LEU A 33 -7.11 -0.90 0.88
CA LEU A 33 -7.43 -2.07 1.70
C LEU A 33 -7.21 -1.80 3.19
N LEU A 34 -6.12 -1.11 3.56
CA LEU A 34 -5.83 -0.74 4.95
C LEU A 34 -6.85 0.26 5.52
N ALA A 35 -7.28 1.24 4.73
CA ALA A 35 -8.21 2.29 5.15
C ALA A 35 -9.58 1.75 5.58
N TYR A 36 -10.00 0.63 4.97
CA TYR A 36 -11.28 -0.02 5.23
C TYR A 36 -11.20 -1.24 6.16
N LEU A 37 -10.03 -1.51 6.76
CA LEU A 37 -9.95 -2.48 7.87
C LEU A 37 -10.78 -1.99 9.06
N PRO A 38 -11.31 -2.90 9.89
CA PRO A 38 -11.83 -2.55 11.21
C PRO A 38 -10.81 -1.72 11.98
N GLU A 39 -11.27 -0.70 12.71
CA GLU A 39 -10.37 0.29 13.33
C GLU A 39 -9.31 -0.35 14.23
N ALA A 40 -9.66 -1.38 14.99
CA ALA A 40 -8.72 -2.13 15.83
C ALA A 40 -7.62 -2.84 15.01
N GLU A 41 -7.95 -3.40 13.84
CA GLU A 41 -6.98 -4.05 12.96
C GLU A 41 -6.07 -3.04 12.26
N LYS A 42 -6.64 -1.89 11.87
CA LYS A 42 -5.87 -0.77 11.30
C LYS A 42 -4.87 -0.21 12.30
N GLU A 43 -5.29 0.04 13.53
CA GLU A 43 -4.39 0.51 14.59
C GLU A 43 -3.33 -0.54 14.97
N ALA A 44 -3.69 -1.83 14.99
CA ALA A 44 -2.69 -2.89 15.17
C ALA A 44 -1.65 -2.89 14.04
N TYR A 45 -2.08 -2.73 12.78
CA TYR A 45 -1.16 -2.62 11.64
C TYR A 45 -0.24 -1.39 11.74
N LEU A 46 -0.76 -0.25 12.17
CA LEU A 46 0.01 0.98 12.34
C LEU A 46 0.99 0.88 13.52
N HIS A 47 0.60 0.23 14.61
CA HIS A 47 1.46 -0.04 15.76
C HIS A 47 2.65 -0.95 15.38
N ASP A 48 2.39 -2.00 14.60
CA ASP A 48 3.40 -2.97 14.17
C ASP A 48 4.08 -2.58 12.84
N LEU A 49 3.93 -1.32 12.42
CA LEU A 49 4.41 -0.86 11.11
C LEU A 49 5.94 -0.99 11.01
N SER A 50 6.37 -1.91 10.15
CA SER A 50 7.75 -2.02 9.69
C SER A 50 7.82 -1.58 8.23
N ALA A 51 8.19 -0.32 8.01
CA ALA A 51 8.21 0.30 6.69
C ALA A 51 9.64 0.64 6.24
N GLU A 52 9.98 0.22 5.03
CA GLU A 52 11.18 0.66 4.32
C GLU A 52 10.88 1.93 3.51
N LYS A 53 11.80 2.90 3.52
CA LYS A 53 11.72 4.12 2.70
C LYS A 53 12.13 3.84 1.24
N LEU A 54 11.22 3.22 0.48
CA LEU A 54 11.45 2.79 -0.92
C LEU A 54 11.77 3.94 -1.89
N THR A 55 11.25 5.13 -1.60
CA THR A 55 11.45 6.37 -2.37
C THR A 55 11.37 7.58 -1.43
N ALA A 56 11.74 8.76 -1.92
CA ALA A 56 11.62 10.02 -1.17
C ALA A 56 10.19 10.30 -0.65
N ASN A 57 9.15 9.82 -1.35
CA ASN A 57 7.74 10.06 -1.03
C ASN A 57 7.08 8.93 -0.22
N THR A 58 7.88 7.97 0.26
CA THR A 58 7.33 6.84 1.02
C THR A 58 7.02 7.29 2.43
N LYS A 59 5.74 7.21 2.82
CA LYS A 59 5.28 7.44 4.18
C LYS A 59 5.71 6.25 5.05
N VAL A 60 6.61 6.48 5.99
CA VAL A 60 7.18 5.43 6.86
C VAL A 60 6.82 5.62 8.32
N GLU A 61 6.33 6.79 8.70
CA GLU A 61 5.87 7.07 10.06
C GLU A 61 4.38 6.67 10.21
N PRO A 62 3.99 6.04 11.34
CA PRO A 62 2.61 5.64 11.59
C PRO A 62 1.60 6.79 11.45
N GLU A 63 1.92 7.99 11.95
CA GLU A 63 1.04 9.16 11.86
C GLU A 63 0.82 9.61 10.41
N GLU A 64 1.89 9.69 9.60
CA GLU A 64 1.78 10.06 8.18
C GLU A 64 0.90 9.07 7.42
N LEU A 65 1.03 7.78 7.74
CA LEU A 65 0.23 6.73 7.15
C LEU A 65 -1.22 6.80 7.63
N ARG A 66 -1.47 7.01 8.92
CA ARG A 66 -2.82 7.18 9.49
C ARG A 66 -3.59 8.29 8.78
N GLU A 67 -2.97 9.45 8.59
CA GLU A 67 -3.56 10.55 7.82
C GLU A 67 -3.90 10.14 6.37
N ALA A 68 -3.06 9.31 5.75
CA ALA A 68 -3.28 8.81 4.39
C ALA A 68 -4.44 7.80 4.27
N LEU A 69 -4.82 7.18 5.38
CA LEU A 69 -5.83 6.12 5.46
C LEU A 69 -7.19 6.64 5.96
N TYR A 70 -7.32 7.94 6.21
CA TYR A 70 -8.57 8.55 6.64
C TYR A 70 -9.65 8.44 5.54
N VAL A 71 -10.84 8.00 5.93
CA VAL A 71 -12.04 7.91 5.07
C VAL A 71 -13.17 8.64 5.79
N ASN A 72 -13.96 9.43 5.04
CA ASN A 72 -15.11 10.19 5.55
C ASN A 72 -16.30 9.32 5.92
#